data_AF-A0A816VR24-F1
#
_entry.id   AF-A0A816VR24-F1
#
_cell.length_a   1.000
_cell.length_b   1.000
_cell.length_c   1.000
_cell.angle_alpha   90.00
_cell.angle_beta   90.00
_cell.angle_gamma   90.00
#
_symmetry.space_group_name_H-M   'P 1'
#
loop_
_entity.id
_entity.type
_entity.pdbx_description
1 polymer ?
#
loop_
_entity_poly.entity_id
_entity_poly.type
_entity_poly.pdbx_seq_one_letter_code
_entity_poly.pdbx_strand_id
1 'polypeptide(L)'
;MRNISAIPIVWQDIWDEKVELPPGTIVQIWKGTSDDGISDEWVPYLNEIAGQGYNVILSSPWYINYINNGHYRTNTTIVNLEFFKYYEVEPLRDFSGSDDAKIRILGGEACLWGEFVDGTNLLARLWPKTAAVAERLWSAASVNNSEDAQFRLDVHRCRLLRRGIPAQPILNGYCGNYELSMPNAMINDPAFNYDISPATDLITTTIKSNSATSYLFDATSSMITSIFASLLLLMNITLATISFKY
;
A
#
# COMPACT_ATOMS: atom_id res chain seq x y z
N MET A 1 7.38 20.19 30.32
CA MET A 1 7.09 19.44 29.08
C MET A 1 8.41 18.90 28.54
N ARG A 2 8.49 17.62 28.17
CA ARG A 2 9.73 17.03 27.66
C ARG A 2 10.03 17.66 26.30
N ASN A 3 11.21 18.27 26.18
CA ASN A 3 11.71 18.86 24.95
C ASN A 3 12.26 17.73 24.06
N ILE A 4 11.36 17.07 23.34
CA ILE A 4 11.70 16.02 22.38
C ILE A 4 11.66 16.68 21.01
N SER A 5 12.75 16.62 20.24
CA SER A 5 12.82 17.14 18.86
C SER A 5 12.09 16.21 17.89
N ALA A 6 10.81 15.96 18.14
CA ALA A 6 9.96 15.11 17.33
C ALA A 6 8.81 15.93 16.73
N ILE A 7 8.45 15.63 15.49
CA ILE A 7 7.27 16.21 14.82
C ILE A 7 6.10 15.25 15.06
N PRO A 8 4.99 15.69 15.67
CA PRO A 8 3.83 14.84 15.86
C PRO A 8 3.08 14.61 14.54
N ILE A 9 2.57 13.40 14.37
CA ILE A 9 1.58 13.04 13.35
C ILE A 9 0.30 12.70 14.10
N VAL A 10 -0.83 13.28 13.68
CA VAL A 10 -2.14 13.08 14.33
C VAL A 10 -3.20 12.72 13.30
N TRP A 11 -4.15 11.88 13.68
CA TRP A 11 -5.37 11.68 12.89
C TRP A 11 -6.17 12.99 12.81
N GLN A 12 -6.89 13.18 11.70
CA GLN A 12 -7.65 14.41 11.44
C GLN A 12 -8.67 14.77 12.53
N ASP A 13 -9.12 13.85 13.39
CA ASP A 13 -10.10 14.13 14.45
C ASP A 13 -9.65 15.26 15.37
N ILE A 14 -8.35 15.34 15.68
CA ILE A 14 -7.83 16.40 16.54
C ILE A 14 -8.03 17.78 15.89
N TRP A 15 -7.90 17.85 14.56
CA TRP A 15 -8.18 19.05 13.79
C TRP A 15 -9.69 19.30 13.65
N ASP A 16 -10.51 18.26 13.48
CA ASP A 16 -11.98 18.37 13.40
C ASP A 16 -12.55 19.00 14.69
N GLU A 17 -12.03 18.57 15.85
CA GLU A 17 -12.37 19.08 17.19
C GLU A 17 -11.79 20.46 17.49
N LYS A 18 -11.11 21.10 16.53
CA LYS A 18 -10.53 22.45 16.63
C LYS A 18 -9.53 22.60 17.78
N VAL A 19 -8.80 21.53 18.10
CA VAL A 19 -7.71 21.56 19.08
C VAL A 19 -6.51 22.32 18.50
N GLU A 20 -5.89 23.18 19.29
CA GLU A 20 -4.67 23.88 18.89
C GLU A 20 -3.50 22.89 18.76
N LEU A 21 -3.02 22.72 17.52
CA LEU A 21 -1.94 21.81 17.20
C LEU A 21 -0.58 22.52 17.33
N PRO A 22 0.45 21.85 17.89
CA PRO A 22 1.81 22.38 17.87
C PRO A 22 2.28 22.72 16.45
N PRO A 23 3.07 23.79 16.26
CA PRO A 23 3.59 24.15 14.94
C PRO A 23 4.36 22.99 14.29
N GLY A 24 4.09 22.74 13.00
CA GLY A 24 4.73 21.69 12.23
C GLY A 24 4.07 20.31 12.36
N THR A 25 3.03 20.15 13.19
CA THR A 25 2.22 18.92 13.25
C THR A 25 1.76 18.50 11.86
N ILE A 26 1.85 17.21 11.57
CA ILE A 26 1.35 16.60 10.34
C ILE A 26 -0.03 16.01 10.64
N VAL A 27 -1.02 16.35 9.82
CA VAL A 27 -2.38 15.84 9.93
C VAL A 27 -2.58 14.70 8.93
N GLN A 28 -3.01 13.54 9.41
CA GLN A 28 -3.30 12.36 8.61
C GLN A 28 -4.80 12.28 8.32
N ILE A 29 -5.17 12.46 7.06
CA ILE A 29 -6.55 12.45 6.58
C ILE A 29 -7.00 11.01 6.35
N TRP A 30 -8.03 10.59 7.08
CA TRP A 30 -8.53 9.23 7.08
C TRP A 30 -10.05 9.12 6.89
N LYS A 31 -10.79 10.22 7.03
CA LYS A 31 -12.23 10.27 6.73
C LYS A 31 -12.47 10.52 5.25
N GLY A 32 -13.72 10.37 4.82
CA GLY A 32 -14.11 10.52 3.42
C GLY A 32 -13.79 9.30 2.56
N THR A 33 -13.57 8.14 3.20
CA THR A 33 -13.55 6.82 2.57
C THR A 33 -14.94 6.20 2.64
N SER A 34 -15.42 5.66 1.53
CA SER A 34 -16.58 4.78 1.49
C SER A 34 -16.13 3.32 1.54
N ASP A 35 -16.97 2.44 2.09
CA ASP A 35 -16.68 0.99 2.17
C ASP A 35 -16.39 0.35 0.79
N ASP A 36 -16.89 0.98 -0.28
CA ASP A 36 -16.68 0.56 -1.65
C ASP A 36 -15.39 1.12 -2.29
N GLY A 37 -14.71 2.06 -1.62
CA GLY A 37 -13.43 2.66 -2.03
C GLY A 37 -13.55 3.65 -3.18
N ILE A 38 -14.71 4.29 -3.34
CA ILE A 38 -15.09 5.07 -4.52
C ILE A 38 -15.34 6.55 -4.20
N SER A 39 -15.52 6.92 -2.93
CA SER A 39 -15.79 8.30 -2.57
C SER A 39 -14.53 9.17 -2.62
N ASP A 40 -14.66 10.32 -3.27
CA ASP A 40 -13.69 11.42 -3.21
C ASP A 40 -14.04 12.42 -2.08
N GLU A 41 -14.76 11.98 -1.05
CA GLU A 41 -15.18 12.80 0.11
C GLU A 41 -13.99 13.27 0.98
N TRP A 42 -12.79 12.76 0.74
CA TRP A 42 -11.55 13.24 1.34
C TRP A 42 -11.04 14.55 0.73
N VAL A 43 -11.47 14.91 -0.49
CA VAL A 43 -10.99 16.10 -1.22
C VAL A 43 -11.24 17.40 -0.45
N PRO A 44 -12.44 17.65 0.14
CA PRO A 44 -12.67 18.86 0.94
C PRO A 44 -11.72 18.97 2.14
N TYR A 45 -11.48 17.86 2.86
CA TYR A 45 -10.55 17.83 3.99
C TYR A 45 -9.12 18.16 3.54
N LEU A 46 -8.68 17.58 2.42
CA LEU A 46 -7.34 17.84 1.88
C LEU A 46 -7.15 19.32 1.54
N ASN A 47 -8.13 19.92 0.86
CA ASN A 47 -8.11 21.34 0.50
C ASN A 47 -8.12 22.25 1.73
N GLU A 48 -8.99 21.97 2.71
CA GLU A 48 -9.14 22.83 3.89
C GLU A 48 -7.93 22.76 4.81
N ILE A 49 -7.47 21.55 5.15
CA ILE A 49 -6.36 21.35 6.09
C ILE A 49 -5.05 21.90 5.51
N ALA A 50 -4.76 21.59 4.24
CA ALA A 50 -3.59 22.14 3.55
C ALA A 50 -3.69 23.66 3.35
N GLY A 51 -4.89 24.17 3.03
CA GLY A 51 -5.17 25.59 2.87
C GLY A 51 -5.00 26.41 4.16
N GLN A 52 -5.20 25.79 5.32
CA GLN A 52 -4.90 26.38 6.63
C GLN A 52 -3.41 26.33 7.01
N GLY A 53 -2.55 25.76 6.16
CA GLY A 53 -1.10 25.73 6.34
C GLY A 53 -0.55 24.52 7.09
N TYR A 54 -1.38 23.51 7.40
CA TYR A 54 -0.92 22.26 7.99
C TYR A 54 -0.27 21.36 6.95
N ASN A 55 0.77 20.63 7.35
CA ASN A 55 1.31 19.54 6.54
C ASN A 55 0.35 18.34 6.60
N VAL A 56 0.19 17.63 5.49
CA VAL A 56 -0.84 16.58 5.35
C VAL A 56 -0.25 15.29 4.79
N ILE A 57 -0.70 14.16 5.35
CA ILE A 57 -0.58 12.83 4.75
C ILE A 57 -1.98 12.32 4.44
N LEU A 58 -2.21 11.82 3.22
CA LEU A 58 -3.51 11.28 2.79
C LEU A 58 -3.55 9.75 2.97
N SER A 59 -4.50 9.24 3.75
CA SER A 59 -4.69 7.79 3.93
C SER A 59 -6.07 7.29 3.54
N SER A 60 -7.06 8.17 3.58
CA SER A 60 -8.46 7.89 3.27
C SER A 60 -8.69 6.96 2.06
N PRO A 61 -8.14 7.20 0.86
CA PRO A 61 -8.38 6.32 -0.29
C PRO A 61 -7.67 4.96 -0.23
N TRP A 62 -6.75 4.73 0.72
CA TRP A 62 -5.88 3.55 0.76
C TRP A 62 -6.06 2.67 1.99
N TYR A 63 -7.32 2.50 2.41
CA TYR A 63 -7.69 1.47 3.38
C TYR A 63 -7.72 0.09 2.71
N ILE A 64 -6.72 -0.73 3.01
CA ILE A 64 -6.48 -2.05 2.39
C ILE A 64 -7.03 -3.23 3.21
N ASN A 65 -7.62 -2.95 4.38
CA ASN A 65 -8.34 -3.90 5.22
C ASN A 65 -9.74 -4.26 4.69
N TYR A 66 -10.40 -3.35 3.97
CA TYR A 66 -11.75 -3.59 3.47
C TYR A 66 -11.81 -4.81 2.55
N ILE A 67 -12.80 -5.66 2.80
CA ILE A 67 -13.11 -6.85 2.03
C ILE A 67 -14.35 -6.53 1.21
N ASN A 68 -14.23 -6.44 -0.11
CA ASN A 68 -15.35 -6.15 -0.98
C ASN A 68 -15.58 -7.35 -1.94
N ASN A 69 -16.83 -7.72 -2.14
CA ASN A 69 -17.26 -8.89 -2.91
C ASN A 69 -17.24 -8.65 -4.44
N GLY A 70 -16.22 -7.95 -4.95
CA GLY A 70 -16.05 -7.69 -6.39
C GLY A 70 -16.78 -6.46 -6.93
N HIS A 71 -17.44 -5.67 -6.08
CA HIS A 71 -18.13 -4.45 -6.51
C HIS A 71 -17.16 -3.26 -6.46
N TYR A 72 -16.30 -3.12 -7.46
CA TYR A 72 -15.41 -1.97 -7.60
C TYR A 72 -15.88 -1.10 -8.76
N ARG A 73 -16.10 0.21 -8.53
CA ARG A 73 -16.17 1.18 -9.64
C ARG A 73 -14.74 1.46 -10.05
N THR A 74 -14.40 0.99 -11.24
CA THR A 74 -13.20 1.42 -11.94
C THR A 74 -13.66 2.29 -13.10
N ASN A 75 -12.79 3.14 -13.61
CA ASN A 75 -13.07 3.86 -14.87
C ASN A 75 -13.04 2.93 -16.10
N THR A 76 -12.85 1.63 -15.91
CA THR A 76 -12.68 0.62 -16.96
C THR A 76 -13.91 -0.29 -17.09
N THR A 77 -14.06 -0.92 -18.26
CA THR A 77 -15.07 -1.97 -18.49
C THR A 77 -14.68 -3.31 -17.85
N ILE A 78 -13.48 -3.41 -17.27
CA ILE A 78 -13.00 -4.62 -16.61
C ILE A 78 -13.50 -4.64 -15.16
N VAL A 79 -14.53 -5.44 -14.95
CA VAL A 79 -15.04 -5.79 -13.62
C VAL A 79 -14.01 -6.65 -12.86
N ASN A 80 -13.86 -6.38 -11.56
CA ASN A 80 -13.24 -7.26 -10.55
C ASN A 80 -11.72 -7.18 -10.30
N LEU A 81 -11.07 -6.03 -10.44
CA LEU A 81 -9.68 -5.87 -10.00
C LEU A 81 -9.59 -4.87 -8.83
N GLU A 82 -9.60 -5.39 -7.61
CA GLU A 82 -9.57 -4.59 -6.36
C GLU A 82 -8.46 -3.54 -6.34
N PHE A 83 -7.32 -3.80 -6.98
CA PHE A 83 -6.19 -2.87 -6.96
C PHE A 83 -6.40 -1.62 -7.84
N PHE A 84 -7.31 -1.65 -8.83
CA PHE A 84 -7.58 -0.48 -9.68
C PHE A 84 -8.05 0.70 -8.83
N LYS A 85 -8.91 0.46 -7.83
CA LYS A 85 -9.39 1.51 -6.92
C LYS A 85 -8.25 2.23 -6.19
N TYR A 86 -7.17 1.52 -5.84
CA TYR A 86 -6.02 2.12 -5.16
C TYR A 86 -5.08 2.82 -6.14
N TYR A 87 -4.95 2.30 -7.36
CA TYR A 87 -4.07 2.81 -8.38
C TYR A 87 -4.64 4.05 -9.10
N GLU A 88 -5.97 4.16 -9.22
CA GLU A 88 -6.67 5.24 -9.94
C GLU A 88 -6.81 6.53 -9.12
N VAL A 89 -6.51 6.49 -7.82
CA VAL A 89 -6.55 7.64 -6.92
C VAL A 89 -5.48 8.63 -7.33
N GLU A 90 -5.87 9.81 -7.79
CA GLU A 90 -4.96 10.93 -8.04
C GLU A 90 -5.22 12.03 -6.99
N PRO A 91 -4.42 12.11 -5.90
CA PRO A 91 -4.67 13.01 -4.78
C PRO A 91 -4.83 14.47 -5.16
N LEU A 92 -4.16 14.90 -6.23
CA LEU A 92 -4.11 16.30 -6.64
C LEU A 92 -5.06 16.64 -7.80
N ARG A 93 -5.86 15.67 -8.30
CA ARG A 93 -6.77 15.87 -9.44
C ARG A 93 -7.77 17.00 -9.19
N ASP A 94 -8.38 16.98 -8.01
CA ASP A 94 -9.45 17.89 -7.59
C ASP A 94 -8.98 18.84 -6.47
N PHE A 95 -7.67 19.03 -6.34
CA PHE A 95 -7.09 20.00 -5.41
C PHE A 95 -7.22 21.41 -5.96
N SER A 96 -7.93 22.28 -5.25
CA SER A 96 -8.23 23.67 -5.60
C SER A 96 -7.49 24.70 -4.73
N GLY A 97 -6.56 24.26 -3.88
CA GLY A 97 -5.74 25.15 -3.03
C GLY A 97 -4.65 25.89 -3.81
N SER A 98 -3.96 26.81 -3.12
CA SER A 98 -2.79 27.52 -3.67
C SER A 98 -1.59 26.60 -3.86
N ASP A 99 -0.58 27.04 -4.64
CA ASP A 99 0.68 26.30 -4.77
C ASP A 99 1.39 26.11 -3.41
N ASP A 100 1.30 27.11 -2.51
CA ASP A 100 1.81 26.99 -1.15
C ASP A 100 1.09 25.90 -0.35
N ALA A 101 -0.23 25.79 -0.51
CA ALA A 101 -1.01 24.72 0.12
C ALA A 101 -0.68 23.36 -0.51
N LYS A 102 -0.43 23.30 -1.82
CA LYS A 102 -0.04 22.08 -2.52
C LYS A 102 1.26 21.49 -1.98
N ILE A 103 2.25 22.33 -1.68
CA ILE A 103 3.54 21.91 -1.09
C ILE A 103 3.37 21.29 0.30
N ARG A 104 2.25 21.53 0.99
CA ARG A 104 1.94 20.94 2.29
C ARG A 104 1.46 19.49 2.22
N ILE A 105 1.08 19.02 1.03
CA ILE A 105 0.67 17.63 0.83
C ILE A 105 1.95 16.79 0.70
N LEU A 106 2.31 16.12 1.78
CA LEU A 106 3.58 15.40 1.89
C LEU A 106 3.56 14.05 1.16
N GLY A 107 2.38 13.49 0.93
CA GLY A 107 2.20 12.20 0.29
C GLY A 107 1.02 11.43 0.85
N GLY A 108 1.11 10.11 0.78
CA GLY A 108 0.02 9.21 1.12
C GLY A 108 0.46 7.96 1.86
N GLU A 109 -0.49 7.27 2.47
CA GLU A 109 -0.22 6.11 3.30
C GLU A 109 -1.31 5.05 3.18
N ALA A 110 -0.89 3.82 2.85
CA ALA A 110 -1.76 2.66 2.88
C ALA A 110 -1.97 2.19 4.33
N CYS A 111 -3.23 1.99 4.71
CA CYS A 111 -3.63 1.61 6.07
C CYS A 111 -4.25 0.20 6.08
N LEU A 112 -3.71 -0.69 6.91
CA LEU A 112 -4.27 -2.02 7.15
C LEU A 112 -4.64 -2.18 8.63
N TRP A 113 -5.92 -2.04 8.93
CA TRP A 113 -6.47 -2.26 10.26
C TRP A 113 -6.58 -3.76 10.62
N GLY A 114 -6.36 -4.05 11.90
CA GLY A 114 -6.12 -5.39 12.44
C GLY A 114 -7.36 -6.21 12.80
N GLU A 115 -8.59 -5.74 12.58
CA GLU A 115 -9.80 -6.39 13.12
C GLU A 115 -10.00 -7.80 12.58
N PHE A 116 -9.66 -8.02 11.31
CA PHE A 116 -9.73 -9.31 10.61
C PHE A 116 -8.38 -9.70 10.01
N VAL A 117 -7.29 -9.20 10.60
CA VAL A 117 -5.92 -9.41 10.13
C VAL A 117 -5.05 -9.95 11.25
N ASP A 118 -4.39 -11.08 11.01
CA ASP A 118 -3.45 -11.70 11.92
C ASP A 118 -2.25 -12.30 11.17
N GLY A 119 -1.38 -13.03 11.87
CA GLY A 119 -0.21 -13.65 11.27
C GLY A 119 -0.50 -14.64 10.13
N THR A 120 -1.74 -15.11 9.99
CA THR A 120 -2.13 -16.05 8.92
C THR A 120 -2.40 -15.35 7.59
N ASN A 121 -2.78 -14.06 7.61
CA ASN A 121 -3.22 -13.34 6.42
C ASN A 121 -2.59 -11.96 6.23
N LEU A 122 -1.79 -11.45 7.19
CA LEU A 122 -1.15 -10.13 7.15
C LEU A 122 -0.45 -9.83 5.81
N LEU A 123 0.48 -10.70 5.40
CA LEU A 123 1.29 -10.48 4.21
C LEU A 123 0.45 -10.58 2.93
N ALA A 124 -0.45 -11.56 2.86
CA ALA A 124 -1.34 -11.71 1.71
C ALA A 124 -2.36 -10.57 1.59
N ARG A 125 -2.73 -9.91 2.70
CA ARG A 125 -3.58 -8.71 2.70
C ARG A 125 -2.82 -7.45 2.29
N LEU A 126 -1.59 -7.27 2.77
CA LEU A 126 -0.70 -6.18 2.38
C LEU A 126 -0.36 -6.26 0.88
N TRP A 127 0.16 -7.40 0.46
CA TRP A 127 0.72 -7.54 -0.88
C TRP A 127 -0.26 -8.22 -1.83
N PRO A 128 -0.39 -7.73 -3.07
CA PRO A 128 0.33 -6.62 -3.69
C PRO A 128 -0.44 -5.30 -3.67
N LYS A 129 -1.52 -5.17 -2.88
CA LYS A 129 -2.32 -3.92 -2.78
C LYS A 129 -1.44 -2.71 -2.50
N THR A 130 -0.51 -2.82 -1.56
CA THR A 130 0.42 -1.72 -1.25
C THR A 130 1.34 -1.37 -2.41
N ALA A 131 1.68 -2.31 -3.31
CA ALA A 131 2.47 -2.01 -4.50
C ALA A 131 1.73 -1.08 -5.47
N ALA A 132 0.40 -1.21 -5.58
CA ALA A 132 -0.42 -0.29 -6.37
C ALA A 132 -0.41 1.13 -5.78
N VAL A 133 -0.55 1.23 -4.45
CA VAL A 133 -0.45 2.51 -3.71
C VAL A 133 0.93 3.14 -3.90
N ALA A 134 1.98 2.32 -3.79
CA ALA A 134 3.36 2.75 -3.98
C ALA A 134 3.60 3.35 -5.36
N GLU A 135 3.18 2.65 -6.42
CA GLU A 135 3.39 3.11 -7.79
C GLU A 135 2.62 4.40 -8.07
N ARG A 136 1.41 4.56 -7.51
CA ARG A 136 0.65 5.80 -7.60
C ARG A 136 1.35 6.98 -6.94
N LEU A 137 1.85 6.79 -5.73
CA LEU A 137 2.48 7.87 -4.97
C LEU A 137 3.90 8.20 -5.43
N TRP A 138 4.56 7.31 -6.17
CA TRP A 138 5.92 7.49 -6.64
C TRP A 138 6.03 7.92 -8.11
N SER A 139 5.12 7.44 -8.96
CA SER A 139 5.20 7.69 -10.40
C SER A 139 4.68 9.08 -10.75
N ALA A 140 5.10 9.61 -11.91
CA ALA A 140 4.52 10.84 -12.44
C ALA A 140 3.00 10.68 -12.61
N ALA A 141 2.24 11.76 -12.39
CA ALA A 141 0.78 11.77 -12.52
C ALA A 141 0.27 11.28 -13.90
N SER A 142 1.08 11.41 -14.96
CA SER A 142 0.78 10.90 -16.29
C SER A 142 0.87 9.38 -16.43
N VAL A 143 1.55 8.69 -15.51
CA VAL A 143 1.62 7.22 -15.45
C VAL A 143 0.42 6.73 -14.64
N ASN A 144 -0.75 6.66 -15.27
CA ASN A 144 -2.03 6.37 -14.59
C ASN A 144 -2.89 5.30 -15.28
N ASN A 145 -2.32 4.56 -16.23
CA ASN A 145 -3.02 3.48 -16.92
C ASN A 145 -3.05 2.21 -16.06
N SER A 146 -4.20 1.91 -15.47
CA SER A 146 -4.45 0.71 -14.65
C SER A 146 -4.31 -0.60 -15.44
N GLU A 147 -4.74 -0.61 -16.71
CA GLU A 147 -4.69 -1.80 -17.57
C GLU A 147 -3.25 -2.21 -17.91
N ASP A 148 -2.34 -1.25 -18.00
CA ASP A 148 -0.91 -1.51 -18.20
C ASP A 148 -0.23 -1.86 -16.86
N ALA A 149 -0.60 -1.19 -15.78
CA ALA A 149 -0.06 -1.42 -14.44
C ALA A 149 -0.31 -2.84 -13.93
N GLN A 150 -1.46 -3.46 -14.26
CA GLN A 150 -1.80 -4.81 -13.80
C GLN A 150 -0.74 -5.85 -14.10
N PHE A 151 -0.13 -5.77 -15.30
CA PHE A 151 0.88 -6.73 -15.73
C PHE A 151 2.21 -6.52 -14.99
N ARG A 152 2.60 -5.27 -14.74
CA ARG A 152 3.80 -4.95 -13.94
C ARG A 152 3.63 -5.38 -12.49
N LEU A 153 2.46 -5.11 -11.91
CA LEU A 153 2.15 -5.48 -10.53
C LEU A 153 2.08 -7.01 -10.37
N ASP A 154 1.58 -7.76 -11.37
CA ASP A 154 1.55 -9.22 -11.33
C ASP A 154 2.97 -9.82 -11.41
N VAL A 155 3.86 -9.24 -12.23
CA VAL A 155 5.29 -9.57 -12.23
C VAL A 155 5.91 -9.27 -10.86
N HIS A 156 5.58 -8.12 -10.24
CA HIS A 156 6.06 -7.78 -8.90
C HIS A 156 5.55 -8.76 -7.84
N ARG A 157 4.29 -9.19 -7.91
CA ARG A 157 3.75 -10.25 -7.04
C ARG A 157 4.57 -11.53 -7.18
N CYS A 158 4.90 -11.96 -8.39
CA CYS A 158 5.73 -13.16 -8.58
C CYS A 158 7.13 -13.00 -7.99
N ARG A 159 7.72 -11.79 -8.05
CA ARG A 159 8.98 -11.48 -7.36
C ARG A 159 8.85 -11.58 -5.83
N LEU A 160 7.71 -11.21 -5.26
CA LEU A 160 7.45 -11.36 -3.81
C LEU A 160 7.35 -12.84 -3.43
N LEU A 161 6.60 -13.64 -4.20
CA LEU A 161 6.47 -15.07 -3.96
C LEU A 161 7.81 -15.81 -4.08
N ARG A 162 8.62 -15.48 -5.09
CA ARG A 162 10.01 -15.96 -5.23
C ARG A 162 10.95 -15.45 -4.14
N ARG A 163 10.51 -14.59 -3.21
CA ARG A 163 11.27 -14.21 -2.02
C ARG A 163 10.66 -14.79 -0.74
N GLY A 164 9.68 -15.67 -0.86
CA GLY A 164 8.96 -16.24 0.27
C GLY A 164 8.01 -15.25 0.96
N ILE A 165 7.66 -14.13 0.31
CA ILE A 165 6.67 -13.17 0.82
C ILE A 165 5.30 -13.56 0.24
N PRO A 166 4.35 -14.04 1.07
CA PRO A 166 3.00 -14.34 0.62
C PRO A 166 2.32 -13.09 0.07
N ALA A 167 1.71 -13.20 -1.11
CA ALA A 167 0.98 -12.12 -1.77
C ALA A 167 -0.26 -12.67 -2.47
N GLN A 168 -1.41 -11.99 -2.33
CA GLN A 168 -2.64 -12.38 -3.01
C GLN A 168 -2.51 -12.21 -4.54
N PRO A 169 -3.30 -12.95 -5.35
CA PRO A 169 -3.31 -12.78 -6.80
C PRO A 169 -3.83 -11.40 -7.24
N ILE A 170 -3.27 -10.90 -8.33
CA ILE A 170 -3.79 -9.73 -9.07
C ILE A 170 -4.62 -10.21 -10.25
N LEU A 171 -4.05 -11.15 -11.03
CA LEU A 171 -4.69 -11.79 -12.17
C LEU A 171 -5.10 -13.23 -11.79
N ASN A 172 -4.93 -14.18 -12.70
CA ASN A 172 -5.20 -15.61 -12.48
C ASN A 172 -4.22 -16.29 -11.50
N GLY A 173 -3.25 -15.56 -10.94
CA GLY A 173 -2.38 -16.01 -9.85
C GLY A 173 -1.20 -16.91 -10.26
N TYR A 174 -1.09 -17.27 -11.54
CA TYR A 174 0.01 -18.07 -12.06
C TYR A 174 1.29 -17.25 -12.22
N CYS A 175 2.39 -17.74 -11.64
CA CYS A 175 3.72 -17.18 -11.84
C CYS A 175 4.51 -18.06 -12.79
N GLY A 176 4.61 -17.66 -14.06
CA GLY A 176 5.47 -18.35 -15.01
C GLY A 176 6.96 -18.11 -14.76
N ASN A 177 7.81 -18.88 -15.45
CA ASN A 177 9.27 -18.74 -15.41
C ASN A 177 9.80 -17.55 -16.24
N TYR A 178 8.90 -16.74 -16.79
CA TYR A 178 9.30 -15.51 -17.48
C TYR A 178 9.36 -14.38 -16.45
N GLU A 179 10.47 -13.67 -16.45
CA GLU A 179 10.58 -12.41 -15.76
C GLU A 179 11.08 -11.40 -16.78
N LEU A 180 10.19 -10.49 -17.20
CA LEU A 180 10.59 -9.32 -17.98
C LEU A 180 11.65 -8.60 -17.14
N SER A 181 12.92 -8.72 -17.55
CA SER A 181 14.14 -8.13 -16.98
C SER A 181 14.92 -8.82 -15.84
N MET A 182 14.75 -10.12 -15.51
CA MET A 182 15.76 -10.81 -14.66
C MET A 182 16.74 -11.69 -15.44
N PRO A 183 18.03 -11.74 -15.07
CA PRO A 183 18.99 -12.67 -15.65
C PRO A 183 18.62 -14.13 -15.35
N ASN A 184 18.75 -15.01 -16.36
CA ASN A 184 18.41 -16.43 -16.31
C ASN A 184 18.93 -17.24 -15.10
N ALA A 185 19.93 -16.73 -14.37
CA ALA A 185 20.52 -17.40 -13.22
C ALA A 185 19.60 -17.51 -11.99
N MET A 186 18.61 -16.60 -11.83
CA MET A 186 17.65 -16.64 -10.71
C MET A 186 16.36 -17.43 -11.00
N ILE A 187 16.14 -17.79 -12.27
CA ILE A 187 14.97 -18.58 -12.72
C ILE A 187 15.13 -20.07 -12.34
N ASN A 188 16.37 -20.54 -12.14
CA ASN A 188 16.69 -21.96 -11.92
C ASN A 188 17.09 -22.28 -10.48
N ASP A 189 16.82 -21.40 -9.51
CA ASP A 189 17.11 -21.70 -8.10
C ASP A 189 16.08 -22.72 -7.55
N PRO A 190 16.52 -23.92 -7.13
CA PRO A 190 15.62 -24.93 -6.56
C PRO A 190 14.93 -24.49 -5.26
N ALA A 191 15.38 -23.42 -4.59
CA ALA A 191 14.69 -22.82 -3.45
C ALA A 191 13.43 -22.02 -3.85
N PHE A 192 13.31 -21.64 -5.12
CA PHE A 192 12.22 -20.82 -5.67
C PHE A 192 11.44 -21.49 -6.80
N ASN A 193 11.77 -22.75 -7.09
CA ASN A 193 10.96 -23.62 -7.92
C ASN A 193 9.72 -24.01 -7.10
N TYR A 194 8.65 -23.23 -7.20
CA TYR A 194 7.36 -23.64 -6.65
C TYR A 194 6.90 -24.81 -7.51
N ASP A 195 7.24 -26.03 -7.06
CA ASP A 195 6.80 -27.26 -7.69
C ASP A 195 5.28 -27.27 -7.64
N ILE A 196 4.65 -26.94 -8.77
CA ILE A 196 3.21 -27.10 -8.96
C ILE A 196 3.00 -28.59 -9.16
N SER A 197 3.07 -29.35 -8.06
CA SER A 197 2.42 -30.66 -8.06
C SER A 197 0.92 -30.40 -8.29
N PRO A 198 0.29 -31.02 -9.30
CA PRO A 198 -1.15 -30.96 -9.42
C PRO A 198 -1.76 -31.45 -8.11
N ALA A 199 -2.87 -30.83 -7.70
CA ALA A 199 -3.55 -31.09 -6.43
C ALA A 199 -4.15 -32.51 -6.35
N THR A 200 -3.31 -33.53 -6.36
CA THR A 200 -3.67 -34.95 -6.18
C THR A 200 -2.91 -35.62 -5.04
N ASP A 201 -1.83 -35.04 -4.52
CA ASP A 201 -1.07 -35.68 -3.44
C ASP A 201 -1.41 -35.06 -2.07
N LEU A 202 -2.45 -35.65 -1.47
CA LEU A 202 -2.82 -35.48 -0.08
C LEU A 202 -1.65 -35.87 0.84
N ILE A 203 -1.35 -34.99 1.81
CA ILE A 203 -0.68 -35.30 3.09
C ILE A 203 0.76 -35.83 2.95
N THR A 204 1.74 -34.97 3.23
CA THR A 204 2.88 -35.18 4.17
C THR A 204 4.09 -34.37 3.70
N THR A 205 4.22 -33.10 4.12
CA THR A 205 5.53 -32.43 4.07
C THR A 205 5.78 -31.71 5.39
N THR A 206 6.68 -32.31 6.15
CA THR A 206 7.23 -31.84 7.42
C THR A 206 7.78 -30.42 7.27
N ILE A 207 7.29 -29.50 8.11
CA ILE A 207 7.80 -28.15 8.28
C ILE A 207 9.27 -28.24 8.74
N LYS A 208 10.23 -27.97 7.86
CA LYS A 208 11.59 -27.60 8.27
C LYS A 208 11.60 -26.11 8.56
N SER A 209 11.54 -25.78 9.85
CA SER A 209 11.79 -24.44 10.36
C SER A 209 13.25 -24.06 10.12
N ASN A 210 13.52 -23.20 9.14
CA ASN A 210 14.78 -22.47 9.09
C ASN A 210 14.50 -20.98 9.19
N SER A 211 15.07 -20.39 10.23
CA SER A 211 15.01 -18.99 10.62
C SER A 211 15.46 -18.06 9.50
N ALA A 212 14.52 -17.38 8.85
CA ALA A 212 14.77 -16.39 7.80
C ALA A 212 14.74 -14.94 8.34
N THR A 213 15.31 -14.71 9.52
CA THR A 213 15.37 -13.37 10.15
C THR A 213 16.52 -12.50 9.64
N SER A 214 17.43 -13.01 8.80
CA SER A 214 18.68 -12.33 8.44
C SER A 214 18.77 -11.75 7.03
N TYR A 215 17.78 -11.93 6.15
CA TYR A 215 17.85 -11.50 4.74
C TYR A 215 17.07 -10.21 4.42
N LEU A 216 16.63 -9.49 5.45
CA LEU A 216 15.73 -8.33 5.31
C LEU A 216 16.33 -7.08 4.63
N PHE A 217 17.63 -7.04 4.29
CA PHE A 217 18.29 -5.78 3.93
C PHE A 217 19.21 -5.78 2.72
N ASP A 218 19.27 -6.82 1.89
CA ASP A 218 20.20 -6.84 0.75
C ASP A 218 19.49 -7.17 -0.58
N ALA A 219 19.00 -6.13 -1.27
CA ALA A 219 18.69 -6.21 -2.70
C ALA A 219 18.48 -4.83 -3.33
N THR A 220 19.43 -4.46 -4.20
CA THR A 220 19.39 -3.31 -5.10
C THR A 220 18.31 -3.49 -6.19
N SER A 221 17.21 -2.73 -6.08
CA SER A 221 16.32 -2.38 -7.20
C SER A 221 15.54 -1.11 -6.83
N SER A 222 15.54 -0.12 -7.72
CA SER A 222 15.16 1.29 -7.52
C SER A 222 13.69 1.57 -7.15
N MET A 223 12.94 0.56 -6.75
CA MET A 223 11.57 0.67 -6.22
C MET A 223 11.51 0.45 -4.69
N ILE A 224 12.57 -0.12 -4.09
CA ILE A 224 12.57 -0.58 -2.69
C ILE A 224 13.29 0.41 -1.75
N THR A 225 14.13 1.31 -2.26
CA THR A 225 14.99 2.18 -1.44
C THR A 225 14.28 3.32 -0.69
N SER A 226 12.96 3.51 -0.84
CA SER A 226 12.21 4.59 -0.17
C SER A 226 11.02 4.12 0.67
N ILE A 227 10.84 2.82 0.87
CA ILE A 227 9.72 2.29 1.66
C ILE A 227 10.11 2.33 3.15
N PHE A 228 9.66 3.34 3.88
CA PHE A 228 9.67 3.32 5.34
C PHE A 228 8.43 2.54 5.83
N ALA A 229 8.56 1.24 6.01
CA ALA A 229 7.56 0.45 6.73
C ALA A 229 7.69 0.72 8.23
N SER A 230 6.74 1.46 8.81
CA SER A 230 6.68 1.67 10.25
C SER A 230 5.57 0.79 10.83
N LEU A 231 5.95 -0.31 11.49
CA LEU A 231 5.01 -1.19 12.19
C LEU A 231 4.79 -0.64 13.61
N LEU A 232 3.79 0.24 13.81
CA LEU A 232 3.41 0.68 15.15
C LEU A 232 2.51 -0.36 15.84
N LEU A 233 3.11 -1.23 16.66
CA LEU A 233 2.39 -2.05 17.64
C LEU A 233 2.10 -1.21 18.89
N LEU A 234 0.96 -0.51 18.92
CA LEU A 234 0.41 0.04 20.17
C LEU A 234 -1.03 -0.46 20.37
N MET A 235 -1.19 -1.30 21.40
CA MET A 235 -2.43 -1.69 22.08
C MET A 235 -3.64 -2.07 21.19
N ASN A 236 -3.76 -3.37 20.88
CA ASN A 236 -4.95 -4.07 20.39
C ASN A 236 -5.65 -3.56 19.10
N ILE A 237 -5.04 -2.61 18.39
CA ILE A 237 -5.41 -2.28 17.02
C ILE A 237 -4.11 -2.21 16.21
N THR A 238 -3.66 -3.35 15.70
CA THR A 238 -2.42 -3.43 14.92
C THR A 238 -2.67 -2.79 13.56
N LEU A 239 -2.32 -1.52 13.41
CA LEU A 239 -2.29 -0.84 12.13
C LEU A 239 -0.92 -1.08 11.48
N ALA A 240 -0.90 -1.75 10.33
CA ALA A 240 0.28 -1.74 9.47
C ALA A 240 0.15 -0.57 8.50
N THR A 241 1.14 0.34 8.53
CA THR A 241 1.18 1.50 7.65
C THR A 241 2.40 1.47 6.75
N ILE A 242 2.19 1.90 5.50
CA ILE A 242 3.28 2.12 4.55
C ILE A 242 3.06 3.49 3.94
N SER A 243 3.91 4.43 4.33
CA SER A 243 3.86 5.82 3.88
C SER A 243 4.78 6.03 2.67
N PHE A 244 4.29 6.78 1.69
CA PHE A 244 5.03 7.17 0.50
C PHE A 244 5.03 8.69 0.38
N LYS A 245 6.18 9.25 0.05
CA LYS A 245 6.36 10.69 -0.12
C LYS A 245 6.12 11.07 -1.57
N TYR A 246 5.35 12.13 -1.79
CA TYR A 246 5.07 12.73 -3.10
C TYR A 246 6.27 13.53 -3.62
#